data_AF-A0A6C0DCR0-F1
#
_entry.id   AF-A0A6C0DCR0-F1
#
_cell.length_a   1.000
_cell.length_b   1.000
_cell.length_c   1.000
_cell.angle_alpha   90.00
_cell.angle_beta   90.00
_cell.angle_gamma   90.00
#
_symmetry.space_group_name_H-M   'P 1'
#
loop_
_entity.id
_entity.type
_entity.pdbx_description
1 polymer ?
#
loop_
_entity_poly.entity_id
_entity_poly.type
_entity_poly.pdbx_seq_one_letter_code
_entity_poly.pdbx_strand_id
1 'polypeptide(L)'
;MGNEILMVLVLLILVGYGIAFRKKKTYNQAPRKIWTYWEEPDHLDPYKCLSDRAKECMRSWGQLNPDYEIILLTKKTYQGYTTIPEEIRTHPDLNPDHLKDVIQLWTLVEHGGVWLDPTTYLTQPLDDWMFPKYAECSMFKQDTSFVACNKGSEFMKKWRDEFAEIAKFPNVEKYVESRDSIDLSHPSQVARQMILITYPVDSLIISDK
;
A
#
# COMPACT_ATOMS: atom_id res chain seq x y z
N MET A 1 22.99 -40.89 -39.26
CA MET A 1 23.97 -40.31 -38.32
C MET A 1 24.07 -38.78 -38.38
N GLY A 2 24.44 -38.15 -39.51
CA GLY A 2 24.67 -36.69 -39.54
C GLY A 2 23.45 -35.81 -39.18
N ASN A 3 22.27 -36.12 -39.71
CA ASN A 3 21.05 -35.33 -39.45
C ASN A 3 20.50 -35.49 -38.02
N GLU A 4 20.71 -36.65 -37.38
CA GLU A 4 20.26 -36.90 -36.01
C GLU A 4 21.12 -36.11 -35.01
N ILE A 5 22.44 -36.09 -35.23
CA ILE A 5 23.37 -35.29 -34.42
C ILE A 5 23.06 -33.80 -34.57
N LEU A 6 22.77 -33.33 -35.79
CA LEU A 6 22.38 -31.95 -36.03
C LEU A 6 21.05 -31.59 -35.34
N MET A 7 20.05 -32.47 -35.37
CA MET A 7 18.77 -32.27 -34.69
C MET A 7 18.94 -32.14 -33.17
N VAL A 8 19.76 -33.02 -32.56
CA VAL A 8 20.04 -32.99 -31.12
C VAL A 8 20.75 -31.69 -30.73
N LEU A 9 21.72 -31.23 -31.52
CA LEU A 9 22.42 -29.97 -31.27
C LEU A 9 21.49 -28.77 -31.36
N VAL A 10 20.60 -28.71 -32.36
CA VAL A 10 19.59 -27.64 -32.48
C VAL A 10 18.64 -27.66 -31.29
N LEU A 11 18.17 -28.83 -30.86
CA LEU A 11 17.28 -28.96 -29.70
C LEU A 11 17.97 -28.49 -28.41
N LEU A 12 19.24 -28.86 -28.20
CA LEU A 12 20.02 -28.43 -27.05
C LEU A 12 20.29 -26.92 -27.05
N ILE A 13 20.51 -26.32 -28.22
CA ILE A 13 20.63 -24.87 -28.37
C ILE A 13 19.30 -24.18 -28.04
N LEU A 14 18.17 -24.67 -28.57
CA LEU A 14 16.85 -24.10 -28.30
C LEU A 14 16.44 -24.23 -26.83
N VAL A 15 16.73 -25.37 -26.20
CA VAL A 15 16.50 -25.60 -24.76
C VAL A 15 17.44 -24.74 -23.92
N GLY A 16 18.73 -24.69 -24.27
CA GLY A 16 19.72 -23.83 -23.62
C GLY A 16 19.36 -22.35 -23.72
N TYR A 17 18.89 -21.90 -24.89
CA TYR A 17 18.38 -20.55 -25.11
C TYR A 17 17.10 -20.30 -24.31
N GLY A 18 16.16 -21.24 -24.28
CA GLY A 18 14.94 -21.16 -23.48
C GLY A 18 15.18 -21.12 -21.97
N ILE A 19 16.25 -21.79 -21.48
CA ILE A 19 16.68 -21.75 -20.07
C ILE A 19 17.44 -20.45 -19.78
N ALA A 20 18.35 -20.02 -20.65
CA ALA A 20 19.14 -18.80 -20.48
C ALA A 20 18.31 -17.51 -20.60
N PHE A 21 17.26 -17.51 -21.43
CA PHE A 21 16.29 -16.43 -21.58
C PHE A 21 15.02 -16.65 -20.76
N ARG A 22 14.97 -17.66 -19.90
CA ARG A 22 13.93 -17.76 -18.89
C ARG A 22 14.09 -16.55 -17.98
N LYS A 23 13.29 -15.50 -18.21
CA LYS A 23 13.30 -14.25 -17.44
C LYS A 23 13.44 -14.60 -15.96
N LYS A 24 14.58 -14.25 -15.35
CA LYS A 24 14.75 -14.37 -13.89
C LYS A 24 13.58 -13.67 -13.24
N LYS A 25 12.94 -14.36 -12.30
CA LYS A 25 11.84 -13.78 -11.56
C LYS A 25 12.39 -12.69 -10.63
N THR A 26 12.34 -11.42 -11.03
CA THR A 26 12.55 -10.26 -10.15
C THR A 26 11.19 -9.68 -9.80
N TYR A 27 10.68 -10.03 -8.62
CA TYR A 27 9.35 -9.69 -8.14
C TYR A 27 9.48 -8.79 -6.91
N ASN A 28 8.50 -7.89 -6.76
CA ASN A 28 8.43 -6.76 -5.83
C ASN A 28 9.33 -5.56 -6.20
N GLN A 29 8.71 -4.39 -6.43
CA GLN A 29 9.37 -3.09 -6.57
C GLN A 29 8.88 -2.07 -5.54
N ALA A 30 8.11 -2.49 -4.53
CA ALA A 30 7.74 -1.64 -3.42
C ALA A 30 9.02 -1.20 -2.71
N PRO A 31 9.24 0.11 -2.53
CA PRO A 31 10.35 0.60 -1.75
C PRO A 31 10.36 0.00 -0.34
N ARG A 32 11.55 -0.24 0.19
CA ARG A 32 11.77 -0.80 1.54
C ARG A 32 11.55 0.26 2.62
N LYS A 33 10.33 0.79 2.66
CA LYS A 33 9.85 1.82 3.58
C LYS A 33 8.53 1.36 4.17
N ILE A 34 8.46 1.34 5.49
CA ILE A 34 7.24 1.14 6.27
C ILE A 34 6.80 2.50 6.77
N TRP A 35 5.69 2.98 6.24
CA TRP A 35 5.01 4.19 6.66
C TRP A 35 3.97 3.84 7.72
N THR A 36 3.89 4.67 8.75
CA THR A 36 2.82 4.59 9.75
C THR A 36 2.47 5.99 10.22
N TYR A 37 1.30 6.13 10.84
CA TYR A 37 0.85 7.38 11.41
C TYR A 37 0.38 7.17 12.85
N TRP A 38 0.75 8.09 13.74
CA TRP A 38 0.25 8.12 15.11
C TRP A 38 -0.31 9.50 15.43
N GLU A 39 -1.57 9.52 15.82
CA GLU A 39 -2.27 10.73 16.24
C GLU A 39 -2.03 10.94 17.72
N GLU A 40 -1.08 11.82 18.04
CA GLU A 40 -0.83 12.24 19.42
C GLU A 40 -0.50 13.73 19.47
N PRO A 41 -0.81 14.44 20.57
CA PRO A 41 -0.39 15.82 20.75
C PRO A 41 1.11 15.97 20.52
N ASP A 42 1.42 17.11 19.92
CA ASP A 42 2.75 17.64 19.67
C ASP A 42 3.80 17.27 20.74
N HIS A 43 4.62 16.26 20.45
CA HIS A 43 5.72 15.85 21.30
C HIS A 43 7.02 15.77 20.47
N LEU A 44 8.13 16.20 21.06
CA LEU A 44 9.46 16.20 20.41
C LEU A 44 9.96 14.78 20.07
N ASP A 45 9.42 13.77 20.74
CA ASP A 45 9.74 12.36 20.53
C ASP A 45 8.44 11.53 20.53
N PRO A 46 7.78 11.37 19.38
CA PRO A 46 6.48 10.71 19.30
C PRO A 46 6.54 9.22 19.71
N TYR A 47 7.72 8.59 19.64
CA TYR A 47 7.89 7.19 20.04
C TYR A 47 7.67 6.94 21.53
N LYS A 48 7.90 7.95 22.39
CA LYS A 48 7.64 7.84 23.84
C LYS A 48 6.16 7.70 24.15
N CYS A 49 5.34 8.36 23.35
CA CYS A 49 3.95 8.57 23.64
C CYS A 49 3.05 7.47 22.99
N LEU A 50 3.61 6.73 22.01
CA LEU A 50 3.03 5.47 21.50
C LEU A 50 2.54 4.56 22.64
N SER A 51 1.35 3.98 22.45
CA SER A 51 0.85 2.91 23.32
C SER A 51 1.83 1.73 23.37
N ASP A 52 1.82 0.95 24.46
CA ASP A 52 2.66 -0.24 24.58
C ASP A 52 2.42 -1.24 23.46
N ARG A 53 1.15 -1.37 23.05
CA ARG A 53 0.73 -2.17 21.90
C ARG A 53 1.40 -1.70 20.60
N ALA A 54 1.40 -0.39 20.34
CA ALA A 54 2.03 0.16 19.14
C ALA A 54 3.56 -0.01 19.16
N LYS A 55 4.20 0.20 20.31
CA LYS A 55 5.64 -0.04 20.50
C LYS A 55 6.00 -1.50 20.21
N GLU A 56 5.18 -2.45 20.66
CA GLU A 56 5.37 -3.88 20.40
C GLU A 56 5.19 -4.22 18.91
N CYS A 57 4.17 -3.69 18.26
CA CYS A 57 3.97 -3.81 16.81
C CYS A 57 5.18 -3.30 16.03
N MET A 58 5.59 -2.05 16.25
CA MET A 58 6.73 -1.45 15.54
C MET A 58 8.03 -2.22 15.78
N ARG A 59 8.22 -2.78 16.98
CA ARG A 59 9.35 -3.68 17.26
C ARG A 59 9.31 -4.94 16.42
N SER A 60 8.14 -5.58 16.27
CA SER A 60 7.98 -6.75 15.41
C SER A 60 8.35 -6.42 13.96
N TRP A 61 8.03 -5.21 13.48
CA TRP A 61 8.35 -4.78 12.12
C TRP A 61 9.84 -4.70 11.89
N GLY A 62 10.57 -4.03 12.78
CA GLY A 62 12.03 -3.87 12.67
C GLY A 62 12.78 -5.19 12.86
N GLN A 63 12.28 -6.08 13.71
CA GLN A 63 12.86 -7.41 13.92
C GLN A 63 12.72 -8.32 12.69
N LEU A 64 11.55 -8.29 12.05
CA LEU A 64 11.24 -9.14 10.89
C LEU A 64 11.71 -8.55 9.57
N ASN A 65 11.94 -7.23 9.50
CA ASN A 65 12.30 -6.51 8.27
C ASN A 65 13.47 -5.54 8.53
N PRO A 66 14.67 -6.04 8.89
CA PRO A 66 15.80 -5.22 9.34
C PRO A 66 16.36 -4.27 8.26
N ASP A 67 16.00 -4.50 7.00
CA ASP A 67 16.37 -3.74 5.82
C ASP A 67 15.30 -2.73 5.36
N TYR A 68 14.20 -2.60 6.11
CA TYR A 68 13.17 -1.60 5.89
C TYR A 68 13.37 -0.37 6.78
N GLU A 69 13.21 0.82 6.21
CA GLU A 69 13.13 2.07 6.95
C GLU A 69 11.72 2.23 7.55
N ILE A 70 11.59 2.40 8.86
CA ILE A 70 10.30 2.66 9.52
C ILE A 70 10.13 4.17 9.74
N ILE A 71 9.12 4.77 9.12
CA ILE A 71 8.86 6.20 9.13
C ILE A 71 7.54 6.47 9.86
N LEU A 72 7.63 7.06 11.05
CA LEU A 72 6.49 7.48 11.86
C LEU A 72 6.08 8.91 11.50
N LEU A 73 4.94 9.04 10.83
CA LEU A 73 4.31 10.31 10.53
C LEU A 73 3.44 10.76 11.71
N THR A 74 3.39 12.07 11.93
CA THR A 74 2.51 12.71 12.91
C THR A 74 1.81 13.89 12.25
N LYS A 75 0.80 14.46 12.91
CA LYS A 75 0.09 15.67 12.44
C LYS A 75 1.03 16.84 12.10
N LYS A 76 2.24 16.86 12.66
CA LYS A 76 3.26 17.90 12.43
C LYS A 76 4.28 17.57 11.35
N THR A 77 4.55 16.29 11.13
CA THR A 77 5.65 15.86 10.25
C THR A 77 5.16 15.39 8.89
N TYR A 78 3.90 14.96 8.75
CA TYR A 78 3.43 14.36 7.50
C TYR A 78 3.59 15.27 6.28
N GLN A 79 3.40 16.59 6.44
CA GLN A 79 3.55 17.56 5.34
C GLN A 79 4.99 17.71 4.83
N GLY A 80 5.99 17.25 5.59
CA GLY A 80 7.37 17.16 5.10
C GLY A 80 7.61 15.97 4.18
N TYR A 81 6.69 15.00 4.14
CA TYR A 81 6.80 13.79 3.33
C TYR A 81 5.78 13.73 2.21
N THR A 82 4.59 14.29 2.39
CA THR A 82 3.52 14.21 1.39
C THR A 82 2.77 15.53 1.24
N THR A 83 2.40 15.84 0.00
CA THR A 83 1.70 17.08 -0.37
C THR A 83 0.22 16.78 -0.58
N ILE A 84 -0.59 17.13 0.42
CA ILE A 84 -2.05 16.98 0.37
C ILE A 84 -2.67 18.33 -0.06
N PRO A 85 -3.55 18.35 -1.08
CA PRO A 85 -4.27 19.56 -1.51
C PRO A 85 -5.02 20.22 -0.37
N GLU A 86 -5.12 21.55 -0.42
CA GLU A 86 -5.69 22.35 0.67
C GLU A 86 -7.15 21.98 0.92
N GLU A 87 -7.93 21.83 -0.14
CA GLU A 87 -9.35 21.46 -0.10
C GLU A 87 -9.60 20.11 0.59
N ILE A 88 -8.66 19.17 0.49
CA ILE A 88 -8.73 17.87 1.20
C ILE A 88 -8.30 18.06 2.65
N ARG A 89 -7.20 18.78 2.87
CA ARG A 89 -6.59 18.98 4.20
C ARG A 89 -7.50 19.77 5.15
N THR A 90 -8.28 20.70 4.62
CA THR A 90 -9.20 21.54 5.38
C THR A 90 -10.65 21.05 5.34
N HIS A 91 -10.94 19.93 4.67
CA HIS A 91 -12.30 19.38 4.66
C HIS A 91 -12.70 18.99 6.10
N PRO A 92 -13.84 19.50 6.61
CA PRO A 92 -14.20 19.38 8.03
C PRO A 92 -14.34 17.93 8.48
N ASP A 93 -14.83 17.05 7.62
CA ASP A 93 -14.99 15.63 7.95
C ASP A 93 -13.73 14.79 7.71
N LEU A 94 -12.75 15.30 6.96
CA LEU A 94 -11.50 14.57 6.75
C LEU A 94 -10.47 14.86 7.84
N ASN A 95 -10.60 16.00 8.53
CA ASN A 95 -9.70 16.42 9.58
C ASN A 95 -10.48 16.78 10.86
N PRO A 96 -10.29 16.05 11.98
CA PRO A 96 -9.28 15.02 12.19
C PRO A 96 -9.72 13.60 11.77
N ASP A 97 -11.02 13.36 11.61
CA ASP A 97 -11.61 12.02 11.70
C ASP A 97 -11.09 10.99 10.66
N HIS A 98 -10.66 11.44 9.48
CA HIS A 98 -10.10 10.57 8.43
C HIS A 98 -8.68 10.95 8.01
N LEU A 99 -7.96 11.71 8.84
CA LEU A 99 -6.64 12.22 8.48
C LEU A 99 -5.63 11.09 8.23
N LYS A 100 -5.75 9.96 8.95
CA LYS A 100 -4.93 8.75 8.71
C LYS A 100 -5.07 8.26 7.28
N ASP A 101 -6.30 8.14 6.78
CA ASP A 101 -6.57 7.62 5.44
C ASP A 101 -6.08 8.58 4.36
N VAL A 102 -6.23 9.89 4.58
CA VAL A 102 -5.65 10.92 3.72
C VAL A 102 -4.12 10.78 3.67
N ILE A 103 -3.45 10.70 4.83
CA ILE A 103 -1.99 10.57 4.86
C ILE A 103 -1.54 9.26 4.19
N GLN A 104 -2.24 8.16 4.44
CA GLN A 104 -1.95 6.86 3.82
C GLN A 104 -1.97 6.94 2.29
N LEU A 105 -3.09 7.39 1.73
CA LEU A 105 -3.30 7.37 0.28
C LEU A 105 -2.29 8.28 -0.45
N TRP A 106 -2.07 9.49 0.06
CA TRP A 106 -1.11 10.40 -0.58
C TRP A 106 0.34 9.95 -0.42
N THR A 107 0.72 9.45 0.77
CA THR A 107 2.08 8.93 1.00
C THR A 107 2.38 7.75 0.07
N LEU A 108 1.46 6.80 -0.05
CA LEU A 108 1.67 5.62 -0.90
C LEU A 108 1.68 5.96 -2.39
N VAL A 109 0.90 6.93 -2.85
CA VAL A 109 0.97 7.36 -4.25
C VAL A 109 2.31 8.03 -4.58
N GLU A 110 2.81 8.89 -3.70
CA GLU A 110 4.06 9.63 -3.93
C GLU A 110 5.30 8.72 -3.83
N HIS A 111 5.30 7.83 -2.85
CA HIS A 111 6.51 7.08 -2.47
C HIS A 111 6.43 5.60 -2.77
N GLY A 112 5.24 5.01 -2.85
CA GLY A 112 5.07 3.57 -2.73
C GLY A 112 5.50 3.06 -1.35
N GLY A 113 5.76 1.76 -1.26
CA GLY A 113 6.27 1.11 -0.07
C GLY A 113 5.13 0.41 0.67
N VAL A 114 5.25 0.31 1.99
CA VAL A 114 4.31 -0.42 2.83
C VAL A 114 3.71 0.54 3.84
N TRP A 115 2.39 0.57 3.95
CA TRP A 115 1.69 1.16 5.07
C TRP A 115 1.35 0.09 6.08
N LEU A 116 1.61 0.37 7.36
CA LEU A 116 1.12 -0.40 8.48
C LEU A 116 0.48 0.53 9.51
N ASP A 117 -0.75 0.21 9.92
CA ASP A 117 -1.34 0.87 11.07
C ASP A 117 -0.52 0.54 12.32
N PRO A 118 -0.34 1.49 13.24
CA PRO A 118 0.56 1.40 14.39
C PRO A 118 0.30 0.20 15.31
N THR A 119 -0.91 -0.36 15.28
CA THR A 119 -1.35 -1.50 16.09
C THR A 119 -1.38 -2.84 15.32
N THR A 120 -0.84 -2.87 14.09
CA THR A 120 -0.72 -4.07 13.27
C THR A 120 0.52 -4.86 13.65
N TYR A 121 0.38 -6.10 14.12
CA TYR A 121 1.52 -6.94 14.50
C TYR A 121 1.93 -7.84 13.32
N LEU A 122 3.22 -7.95 13.06
CA LEU A 122 3.73 -8.86 12.05
C LEU A 122 4.20 -10.16 12.71
N THR A 123 3.77 -11.30 12.14
CA THR A 123 4.15 -12.64 12.58
C THR A 123 5.22 -13.29 11.72
N GLN A 124 5.50 -12.71 10.54
CA GLN A 124 6.48 -13.17 9.57
C GLN A 124 7.02 -11.99 8.74
N PRO A 125 8.21 -12.10 8.14
CA PRO A 125 8.78 -11.07 7.26
C PRO A 125 7.82 -10.69 6.14
N LEU A 126 7.76 -9.41 5.80
CA LEU A 126 6.89 -8.88 4.76
C LEU A 126 7.20 -9.50 3.39
N ASP A 127 8.49 -9.66 3.08
CA ASP A 127 8.96 -10.22 1.80
C ASP A 127 8.44 -11.67 1.55
N ASP A 128 8.09 -12.42 2.59
CA ASP A 128 7.68 -13.82 2.47
C ASP A 128 6.26 -13.98 1.90
N TRP A 129 5.39 -12.97 2.04
CA TRP A 129 3.97 -13.10 1.71
C TRP A 129 3.38 -11.92 0.94
N MET A 130 4.03 -10.75 0.93
CA MET A 130 3.48 -9.58 0.26
C MET A 130 3.40 -9.74 -1.26
N PHE A 131 4.35 -10.45 -1.89
CA PHE A 131 4.48 -10.51 -3.35
C PHE A 131 4.72 -11.91 -3.92
N PRO A 132 3.88 -12.92 -3.64
CA PRO A 132 3.99 -14.23 -4.27
C PRO A 132 3.87 -14.22 -5.82
N LYS A 133 3.44 -13.11 -6.47
CA LYS A 133 3.39 -12.89 -7.94
C LYS A 133 3.59 -11.41 -8.29
N TYR A 134 3.69 -11.06 -9.59
CA TYR A 134 3.88 -9.68 -10.07
C TYR A 134 2.56 -8.98 -9.76
N ALA A 135 2.54 -8.19 -8.71
CA ALA A 135 1.40 -7.39 -8.32
C ALA A 135 1.86 -5.95 -8.13
N GLU A 136 0.99 -5.04 -8.51
CA GLU A 136 1.20 -3.61 -8.35
C GLU A 136 0.96 -3.18 -6.90
N CYS A 137 0.00 -3.84 -6.23
CA CYS A 137 -0.35 -3.64 -4.84
C CYS A 137 -0.68 -4.97 -4.15
N SER A 138 -0.49 -5.00 -2.83
CA SER A 138 -0.90 -6.06 -1.91
C SER A 138 -1.64 -5.42 -0.73
N MET A 139 -2.81 -5.93 -0.36
CA MET A 139 -3.63 -5.34 0.71
C MET A 139 -4.58 -6.36 1.35
N PHE A 140 -5.09 -6.04 2.53
CA PHE A 140 -6.16 -6.82 3.14
C PHE A 140 -7.53 -6.48 2.55
N LYS A 141 -8.38 -7.50 2.41
CA LYS A 141 -9.69 -7.40 1.76
C LYS A 141 -10.66 -6.45 2.46
N GLN A 142 -10.71 -6.47 3.78
CA GLN A 142 -11.74 -5.80 4.58
C GLN A 142 -11.17 -4.68 5.47
N ASP A 143 -9.88 -4.35 5.34
CA ASP A 143 -9.27 -3.30 6.15
C ASP A 143 -8.24 -2.50 5.34
N THR A 144 -7.86 -1.34 5.88
CA THR A 144 -6.80 -0.47 5.36
C THR A 144 -5.58 -0.45 6.29
N SER A 145 -5.47 -1.42 7.21
CA SER A 145 -4.39 -1.50 8.19
C SER A 145 -3.06 -1.94 7.57
N PHE A 146 -3.13 -2.55 6.39
CA PHE A 146 -1.97 -2.90 5.57
C PHE A 146 -2.24 -2.62 4.09
N VAL A 147 -1.32 -1.89 3.46
CA VAL A 147 -1.26 -1.71 2.00
C VAL A 147 0.20 -1.64 1.59
N ALA A 148 0.64 -2.50 0.68
CA ALA A 148 1.94 -2.41 0.04
C ALA A 148 1.75 -2.11 -1.45
N CYS A 149 2.55 -1.23 -2.02
CA CYS A 149 2.48 -0.92 -3.45
C CYS A 149 3.83 -0.51 -4.04
N ASN A 150 3.97 -0.76 -5.34
CA ASN A 150 5.08 -0.24 -6.12
C ASN A 150 4.97 1.29 -6.23
N LYS A 151 6.11 1.98 -6.27
CA LYS A 151 6.11 3.42 -6.56
C LYS A 151 5.48 3.68 -7.92
N GLY A 152 4.55 4.64 -7.96
CA GLY A 152 3.86 5.00 -9.20
C GLY A 152 2.70 4.09 -9.58
N SER A 153 2.22 3.24 -8.66
CA SER A 153 1.01 2.43 -8.82
C SER A 153 -0.18 3.23 -9.36
N GLU A 154 -0.72 2.81 -10.51
CA GLU A 154 -1.96 3.28 -11.10
C GLU A 154 -3.20 2.95 -10.26
N PHE A 155 -3.25 1.76 -9.63
CA PHE A 155 -4.33 1.42 -8.70
C PHE A 155 -4.38 2.41 -7.53
N MET A 156 -3.23 2.67 -6.88
CA MET A 156 -3.17 3.61 -5.77
C MET A 156 -3.53 5.03 -6.20
N LYS A 157 -3.09 5.47 -7.40
CA LYS A 157 -3.49 6.78 -7.94
C LYS A 157 -5.00 6.87 -8.10
N LYS A 158 -5.63 5.88 -8.75
CA LYS A 158 -7.09 5.85 -8.95
C LYS A 158 -7.85 5.82 -7.63
N TRP A 159 -7.37 5.05 -6.66
CA TRP A 159 -7.98 4.99 -5.33
C TRP A 159 -7.91 6.35 -4.62
N ARG A 160 -6.74 6.97 -4.59
CA ARG A 160 -6.54 8.31 -4.02
C ARG A 160 -7.35 9.38 -4.75
N ASP A 161 -7.42 9.31 -6.09
CA ASP A 161 -8.19 10.25 -6.92
C ASP A 161 -9.70 10.13 -6.67
N GLU A 162 -10.24 8.92 -6.61
CA GLU A 162 -11.67 8.70 -6.27
C GLU A 162 -11.98 9.21 -4.86
N PHE A 163 -11.11 8.92 -3.89
CA PHE A 163 -11.29 9.43 -2.53
C PHE A 163 -11.21 10.97 -2.47
N ALA A 164 -10.38 11.59 -3.30
CA ALA A 164 -10.28 13.05 -3.38
C ALA A 164 -11.55 13.72 -3.93
N GLU A 165 -12.44 12.99 -4.60
CA GLU A 165 -13.73 13.52 -5.04
C GLU A 165 -14.60 14.00 -3.86
N ILE A 166 -14.35 13.52 -2.63
CA ILE A 166 -15.00 14.01 -1.40
C ILE A 166 -14.95 15.53 -1.29
N ALA A 167 -13.88 16.19 -1.75
CA ALA A 167 -13.77 17.65 -1.72
C ALA A 167 -14.87 18.39 -2.51
N LYS A 168 -15.58 17.70 -3.41
CA LYS A 168 -16.72 18.23 -4.17
C LYS A 168 -18.05 18.12 -3.43
N PHE A 169 -18.08 17.39 -2.32
CA PHE A 169 -19.26 17.15 -1.50
C PHE A 169 -19.22 18.01 -0.23
N PRO A 170 -20.37 18.37 0.32
CA PRO A 170 -20.42 19.16 1.55
C PRO A 170 -19.98 18.37 2.79
N ASN A 171 -20.03 17.04 2.75
CA ASN A 171 -19.69 16.14 3.83
C ASN A 171 -19.42 14.71 3.30
N VAL A 172 -18.83 13.85 4.14
CA VAL A 172 -18.54 12.44 3.82
C VAL A 172 -19.82 11.66 3.51
N GLU A 173 -20.92 11.93 4.21
CA GLU A 173 -22.21 11.26 4.01
C GLU A 173 -22.70 11.43 2.56
N LYS A 174 -22.68 12.64 2.01
CA LYS A 174 -23.11 12.90 0.62
C LYS A 174 -22.19 12.27 -0.41
N TYR A 175 -20.89 12.19 -0.13
CA TYR A 175 -19.98 11.43 -0.97
C TYR A 175 -20.35 9.93 -0.98
N VAL A 176 -20.52 9.32 0.20
CA VAL A 176 -20.81 7.88 0.32
C VAL A 176 -22.17 7.52 -0.30
N GLU A 177 -23.21 8.32 -0.04
CA GLU A 177 -24.54 8.17 -0.63
C GLU A 177 -24.46 8.14 -2.17
N SER A 178 -23.64 9.01 -2.77
CA SER A 178 -23.51 9.11 -4.23
C SER A 178 -22.82 7.91 -4.90
N ARG A 179 -22.25 6.98 -4.12
CA ARG A 179 -21.61 5.74 -4.58
C ARG A 179 -22.48 4.50 -4.31
N ASP A 180 -23.75 4.70 -3.98
CA ASP A 180 -24.70 3.65 -3.60
C ASP A 180 -24.17 2.74 -2.46
N SER A 181 -23.31 3.30 -1.60
CA SER A 181 -22.75 2.60 -0.45
C SER A 181 -23.48 3.00 0.83
N ILE A 182 -23.65 2.02 1.73
CA ILE A 182 -24.27 2.21 3.05
C ILE A 182 -23.18 2.35 4.15
N ASP A 183 -21.91 2.07 3.83
CA ASP A 183 -20.80 2.18 4.78
C ASP A 183 -20.28 3.61 4.87
N LEU A 184 -20.88 4.39 5.77
CA LEU A 184 -20.51 5.77 6.06
C LEU A 184 -19.20 5.90 6.86
N SER A 185 -18.71 4.82 7.47
CA SER A 185 -17.64 4.90 8.48
C SER A 185 -16.22 4.96 7.88
N HIS A 186 -16.07 4.53 6.63
CA HIS A 186 -14.76 4.40 5.98
C HIS A 186 -14.81 4.88 4.52
N PRO A 187 -14.86 6.20 4.28
CA PRO A 187 -14.95 6.76 2.92
C PRO A 187 -13.78 6.35 2.01
N SER A 188 -12.60 6.10 2.58
CA SER A 188 -11.46 5.55 1.86
C SER A 188 -11.73 4.13 1.35
N GLN A 189 -12.41 3.29 2.12
CA GLN A 189 -12.81 1.94 1.70
C GLN A 189 -13.90 1.99 0.63
N VAL A 190 -14.85 2.91 0.73
CA VAL A 190 -15.85 3.16 -0.31
C VAL A 190 -15.16 3.52 -1.63
N ALA A 191 -14.22 4.47 -1.60
CA ALA A 191 -13.41 4.81 -2.78
C ALA A 191 -12.68 3.60 -3.36
N ARG A 192 -12.08 2.76 -2.50
CA ARG A 192 -11.39 1.53 -2.92
C ARG A 192 -12.32 0.59 -3.67
N GLN A 193 -13.53 0.38 -3.15
CA GLN A 193 -14.51 -0.53 -3.76
C GLN A 193 -14.91 -0.07 -5.16
N MET A 194 -15.11 1.24 -5.37
CA MET A 194 -15.40 1.80 -6.70
C MET A 194 -14.29 1.46 -7.71
N ILE A 195 -13.03 1.54 -7.30
CA ILE A 195 -11.91 1.18 -8.15
C ILE A 195 -11.85 -0.34 -8.38
N LEU A 196 -12.03 -1.16 -7.34
CA LEU A 196 -11.99 -2.61 -7.44
C LEU A 196 -13.05 -3.21 -8.38
N ILE A 197 -14.20 -2.53 -8.58
CA ILE A 197 -15.23 -2.95 -9.54
C ILE A 197 -14.69 -2.93 -10.99
N THR A 198 -13.81 -1.98 -11.30
CA THR A 198 -13.35 -1.73 -12.69
C THR A 198 -11.90 -2.13 -12.93
N TYR A 199 -11.10 -2.31 -11.88
CA TYR A 199 -9.67 -2.57 -11.99
C TYR A 199 -9.35 -4.06 -12.20
N PRO A 200 -8.35 -4.42 -13.03
CA PRO A 200 -7.97 -5.82 -13.24
C PRO A 200 -7.41 -6.48 -11.97
N VAL A 201 -8.20 -7.35 -11.32
CA VAL A 201 -7.84 -7.98 -10.03
C VAL A 201 -6.56 -8.82 -10.11
N ASP A 202 -6.23 -9.38 -11.28
CA ASP A 202 -5.00 -10.17 -11.49
C ASP A 202 -3.70 -9.35 -11.31
N SER A 203 -3.80 -8.02 -11.29
CA SER A 203 -2.68 -7.11 -11.01
C SER A 203 -2.52 -6.78 -9.52
N LEU A 204 -3.41 -7.30 -8.66
CA LEU A 204 -3.47 -7.04 -7.23
C LEU A 204 -3.34 -8.33 -6.43
N ILE A 205 -2.83 -8.23 -5.21
CA ILE A 205 -2.92 -9.28 -4.20
C ILE A 205 -3.88 -8.79 -3.12
N ILE A 206 -5.00 -9.49 -2.98
CA ILE A 206 -6.01 -9.19 -1.96
C ILE A 206 -6.10 -10.41 -1.06
N SER A 207 -5.62 -10.25 0.17
CA SER A 207 -5.52 -11.32 1.16
C SER A 207 -6.58 -11.14 2.24
N ASP A 208 -7.00 -12.25 2.84
CA ASP A 208 -7.64 -12.22 4.15
C ASP A 208 -6.57 -11.93 5.22
N LYS A 209 -6.97 -11.31 6.34
CA LYS A 209 -6.08 -10.85 7.42
C LYS A 209 -5.51 -12.01 8.24
#